data_AF-A0A9Q3QD18-F1
#
_entry.id   AF-A0A9Q3QD18-F1
#
_cell.length_a   1.000
_cell.length_b   1.000
_cell.length_c   1.000
_cell.angle_alpha   90.00
_cell.angle_beta   90.00
_cell.angle_gamma   90.00
#
_symmetry.space_group_name_H-M   'P 1'
#
loop_
_entity.id
_entity.type
_entity.pdbx_description
1 polymer ?
#
loop_
_entity_poly.entity_id
_entity_poly.type
_entity_poly.pdbx_seq_one_letter_code
_entity_poly.pdbx_strand_id
1 'polypeptide(L)'
;MTIPKDVQTISKHLKLIAEFDFHICCSSCYSLYEIEIAPSECGYRATPDSLICGEDLFNTLEFSLWEEIPRALQQRLELPQCKKAHRTNPRSIFVSQRFTDWLKWFLGLPGVESAINEWRDKLSSNSCEVVDYNHSHAFHQSLSTTGK
;
A
#
# COMPACT_ATOMS: atom_id res chain seq x y z
N MET A 1 26.16 11.99 -15.13
CA MET A 1 25.00 11.64 -14.28
C MET A 1 24.79 10.14 -14.37
N THR A 2 24.96 9.42 -13.27
CA THR A 2 24.80 7.96 -13.23
C THR A 2 23.36 7.68 -12.79
N ILE A 3 22.55 7.08 -13.66
CA ILE A 3 21.17 6.71 -13.33
C ILE A 3 21.23 5.63 -12.26
N PRO A 4 20.58 5.81 -11.09
CA PRO A 4 20.57 4.79 -10.05
C PRO A 4 19.90 3.52 -10.57
N LYS A 5 20.62 2.40 -10.54
CA LYS A 5 20.11 1.10 -11.03
C LYS A 5 19.16 0.41 -10.05
N ASP A 6 19.04 0.94 -8.83
CA ASP A 6 18.31 0.33 -7.73
C ASP A 6 17.35 1.34 -7.08
N VAL A 7 16.10 0.91 -6.93
CA VAL A 7 15.02 1.64 -6.26
C VAL A 7 15.43 2.03 -4.84
N GLN A 8 16.17 1.18 -4.11
CA GLN A 8 16.66 1.55 -2.77
C GLN A 8 17.63 2.73 -2.81
N THR A 9 18.44 2.84 -3.87
CA THR A 9 19.37 3.96 -4.04
C THR A 9 18.60 5.26 -4.31
N ILE A 10 17.54 5.19 -5.12
CA ILE A 10 16.63 6.32 -5.38
C ILE A 10 15.94 6.75 -4.09
N SER A 11 15.34 5.81 -3.34
CA SER A 11 14.64 6.08 -2.09
C SER A 11 15.55 6.71 -1.04
N LYS A 12 16.80 6.23 -0.91
CA LYS A 12 17.81 6.85 -0.03
C LYS A 12 18.18 8.26 -0.47
N HIS A 13 18.40 8.47 -1.77
CA HIS A 13 18.75 9.80 -2.30
C HIS A 13 17.63 10.82 -2.13
N LEU A 14 16.38 10.39 -2.34
CA LEU A 14 15.17 11.22 -2.20
C LEU A 14 14.71 11.37 -0.75
N LYS A 15 15.44 10.78 0.21
CA LYS A 15 15.08 10.73 1.64
C LYS A 15 13.63 10.26 1.84
N LEU A 16 13.19 9.30 1.02
CA LEU A 16 11.92 8.63 1.16
C LEU A 16 12.05 7.64 2.33
N ILE A 17 11.91 8.14 3.57
CA ILE A 17 11.78 7.29 4.75
C ILE A 17 10.34 6.76 4.72
N ALA A 18 10.15 5.61 4.07
CA ALA A 18 8.86 4.94 4.08
C ALA A 18 8.81 3.98 5.27
N GLU A 19 8.19 4.42 6.35
CA GLU A 19 7.74 3.53 7.40
C GLU A 19 6.51 2.78 6.87
N PHE A 20 6.63 1.47 6.76
CA PHE A 20 5.57 0.59 6.30
C PHE A 20 5.01 -0.20 7.47
N ASP A 21 3.69 -0.19 7.57
CA ASP A 21 2.94 -1.03 8.48
C ASP A 21 2.53 -2.29 7.71
N PHE A 22 2.88 -3.46 8.23
CA PHE A 22 2.61 -4.75 7.61
C PHE A 22 1.53 -5.50 8.38
N HIS A 23 0.53 -5.99 7.66
CA HIS A 23 -0.57 -6.77 8.21
C HIS A 23 -0.77 -8.04 7.39
N ILE A 24 -1.21 -9.12 8.04
CA ILE A 24 -1.72 -10.29 7.33
C ILE A 24 -3.11 -9.95 6.81
N CYS A 25 -3.35 -10.27 5.55
CA CYS A 25 -4.61 -9.98 4.89
C CYS A 25 -5.30 -11.28 4.46
N CYS A 26 -6.57 -11.42 4.82
CA CYS A 26 -7.40 -12.47 4.23
C CYS A 26 -7.68 -12.15 2.76
N SER A 27 -7.28 -13.02 1.83
CA SER A 27 -7.50 -12.80 0.39
C SER A 27 -8.98 -12.79 -0.03
N SER A 28 -9.86 -13.40 0.77
CA SER A 28 -11.27 -13.56 0.42
C SER A 28 -12.15 -12.43 0.94
N CYS A 29 -11.86 -11.88 2.13
CA CYS A 29 -12.66 -10.80 2.73
C CYS A 29 -11.87 -9.52 3.06
N TYR A 30 -10.57 -9.48 2.80
CA TYR A 30 -9.68 -8.34 3.06
C TYR A 30 -9.60 -7.89 4.52
N SER A 31 -9.98 -8.75 5.47
CA SER A 31 -9.74 -8.51 6.89
C SER A 31 -8.26 -8.52 7.20
N LEU A 32 -7.83 -7.55 8.01
CA LEU A 32 -6.44 -7.32 8.38
C LEU A 32 -6.16 -7.81 9.80
N TYR A 33 -5.01 -8.44 9.98
CA TYR A 33 -4.54 -8.96 11.25
C TYR A 33 -3.09 -8.54 11.50
N GLU A 34 -2.75 -8.25 12.76
CA GLU A 34 -1.36 -8.04 13.18
C GLU A 34 -0.56 -9.35 13.01
N ILE A 35 0.65 -9.27 12.47
CA ILE A 35 1.46 -10.44 12.09
C ILE A 35 1.77 -11.31 13.31
N GLU A 36 1.96 -10.70 14.48
CA GLU A 36 2.43 -11.34 15.70
C GLU A 36 1.34 -12.19 16.38
N ILE A 37 0.08 -11.81 16.22
CA ILE A 37 -1.06 -12.38 16.95
C ILE A 37 -2.13 -12.97 16.02
N ALA A 38 -1.90 -12.97 14.71
CA ALA A 38 -2.87 -13.45 13.74
C ALA A 38 -3.27 -14.92 14.00
N PRO A 39 -4.57 -15.25 13.95
CA PRO A 39 -5.03 -16.63 14.01
C PRO A 39 -4.63 -17.40 12.75
N SER A 40 -4.68 -18.73 12.77
CA SER A 40 -4.42 -19.55 11.58
C SER A 40 -5.47 -19.35 10.48
N GLU A 41 -6.71 -19.09 10.86
CA GLU A 41 -7.87 -18.93 9.97
C GLU A 41 -8.56 -17.59 10.19
N CYS A 42 -9.18 -17.08 9.13
CA CYS A 42 -9.89 -15.81 9.15
C CYS A 42 -11.21 -15.91 9.93
N GLY A 43 -11.24 -15.32 11.12
CA GLY A 43 -12.43 -15.26 11.98
C GLY A 43 -13.47 -14.18 11.61
N TYR A 44 -13.29 -13.47 10.49
CA TYR A 44 -14.18 -12.35 10.12
C TYR A 44 -15.62 -12.82 9.87
N ARG A 45 -16.58 -12.02 10.36
CA ARG A 45 -18.00 -12.10 10.06
C ARG A 45 -18.51 -10.70 9.72
N ALA A 46 -19.24 -10.56 8.62
CA ALA A 46 -19.82 -9.27 8.24
C ALA A 46 -20.93 -8.83 9.22
N THR A 47 -21.71 -9.78 9.70
CA THR A 47 -22.75 -9.61 10.73
C THR A 47 -22.71 -10.79 11.72
N PRO A 48 -23.28 -10.68 12.93
CA PRO A 48 -23.31 -11.78 13.90
C PRO A 48 -23.88 -13.09 13.34
N ASP A 49 -24.89 -13.00 12.46
CA ASP A 49 -25.58 -14.16 11.87
C ASP A 49 -24.90 -14.68 10.60
N SER A 50 -23.94 -13.95 10.03
CA SER A 50 -23.22 -14.37 8.83
C SER A 50 -22.25 -15.51 9.13
N LEU A 51 -21.96 -16.34 8.13
CA LEU A 51 -20.91 -17.37 8.22
C LEU A 51 -19.54 -16.71 8.44
N ILE A 52 -18.65 -17.40 9.17
CA ILE A 52 -17.24 -17.01 9.24
C ILE A 52 -16.60 -17.12 7.85
N CYS A 53 -15.64 -16.25 7.58
CA CYS A 53 -14.82 -16.35 6.37
C CYS A 53 -14.06 -17.69 6.33
N GLY A 54 -13.39 -18.07 7.43
CA GLY A 54 -12.78 -19.39 7.61
C GLY A 54 -11.56 -19.69 6.72
N GLU A 55 -11.09 -18.74 5.93
CA GLU A 55 -9.91 -18.95 5.06
C GLU A 55 -8.61 -19.04 5.83
N ASP A 56 -7.71 -19.93 5.42
CA ASP A 56 -6.38 -19.99 6.03
C ASP A 56 -5.62 -18.70 5.73
N LEU A 57 -5.10 -18.07 6.78
CA LEU A 57 -4.27 -16.87 6.68
C LEU A 57 -2.82 -17.20 6.32
N PHE A 58 -2.42 -18.47 6.44
CA PHE A 58 -1.06 -18.93 6.20
C PHE A 58 -1.05 -20.08 5.18
N ASN A 59 0.02 -20.15 4.39
CA ASN A 59 0.26 -21.28 3.53
C ASN A 59 0.66 -22.48 4.40
N THR A 60 -0.09 -23.57 4.29
CA THR A 60 0.36 -24.90 4.66
C THR A 60 1.49 -25.24 3.70
N LEU A 61 2.74 -25.16 4.14
CA LEU A 61 3.83 -25.80 3.41
C LEU A 61 3.58 -27.30 3.50
N GLU A 62 2.87 -27.85 2.52
CA GLU A 62 3.10 -29.23 2.13
C GLU A 62 4.57 -29.28 1.70
N PHE A 63 5.44 -29.70 2.62
CA PHE A 63 6.65 -30.37 2.21
C PHE A 63 6.17 -31.60 1.43
N SER A 64 5.92 -31.45 0.14
CA SER A 64 5.96 -32.57 -0.77
C SER A 64 7.34 -33.16 -0.55
N LEU A 65 7.41 -34.29 0.17
CA LEU A 65 8.61 -35.09 0.25
C LEU A 65 9.09 -35.25 -1.20
N TRP A 66 10.21 -34.62 -1.53
CA TRP A 66 10.94 -34.90 -2.77
C TRP A 66 11.57 -36.30 -2.67
N GLU A 67 10.78 -37.33 -2.35
CA GLU A 67 11.26 -38.70 -2.21
C GLU A 67 11.36 -39.46 -3.54
N GLU A 68 10.99 -38.85 -4.67
CA GLU A 68 11.06 -39.52 -5.98
C GLU A 68 11.91 -38.80 -7.04
N ILE A 69 13.08 -38.28 -6.67
CA ILE A 69 14.11 -37.91 -7.67
C ILE A 69 15.40 -38.74 -7.44
N PRO A 70 15.56 -39.92 -8.08
CA PRO A 70 16.67 -40.85 -7.79
C PRO A 70 18.06 -40.45 -8.29
N ARG A 71 18.37 -39.17 -8.58
CA ARG A 71 19.66 -38.80 -9.22
C ARG A 71 20.30 -37.48 -8.80
N ALA A 72 20.02 -36.95 -7.61
CA ALA A 72 20.70 -35.75 -7.09
C ALA A 72 21.44 -35.95 -5.76
N LEU A 73 21.68 -37.21 -5.34
CA LEU A 73 22.25 -37.52 -4.02
C LEU A 73 23.79 -37.36 -3.91
N GLN A 74 24.48 -36.84 -4.93
CA GLN A 74 25.96 -36.80 -4.91
C GLN A 74 26.59 -35.42 -4.72
N GLN A 75 25.82 -34.35 -4.72
CA GLN A 75 26.32 -33.04 -4.30
C GLN A 75 25.62 -32.68 -3.00
N ARG A 76 26.20 -33.15 -1.89
CA ARG A 76 26.10 -32.45 -0.61
C ARG A 76 26.75 -31.08 -0.77
N LEU A 77 26.08 -30.17 -1.49
CA LEU A 77 26.06 -28.80 -1.06
C LEU A 77 25.42 -28.87 0.32
N GLU A 78 26.15 -28.48 1.35
CA GLU A 78 25.56 -28.24 2.65
C GLU A 78 24.51 -27.14 2.46
N LEU A 79 23.30 -27.55 2.09
CA LEU A 79 22.13 -26.70 2.16
C LEU A 79 22.08 -26.30 3.64
N PRO A 80 22.11 -24.99 3.96
CA PRO A 80 21.98 -24.55 5.35
C PRO A 80 20.75 -25.26 5.89
N GLN A 81 20.93 -26.09 6.92
CA GLN A 81 19.87 -26.91 7.51
C GLN A 81 18.60 -26.06 7.52
N CYS A 82 17.65 -26.41 6.65
CA CYS A 82 16.47 -25.59 6.43
C CYS A 82 15.77 -25.54 7.78
N LYS A 83 15.89 -24.39 8.45
CA LYS A 83 15.30 -24.15 9.75
C LYS A 83 13.84 -24.52 9.59
N LYS A 84 13.36 -25.44 10.43
CA LYS A 84 11.97 -25.93 10.45
C LYS A 84 11.04 -24.78 10.05
N ALA A 85 10.24 -24.97 9.00
CA ALA A 85 9.36 -23.94 8.46
C ALA A 85 8.59 -23.28 9.60
N HIS A 86 8.82 -21.99 9.81
CA HIS A 86 8.07 -21.21 10.78
C HIS A 86 6.60 -21.25 10.33
N ARG A 87 5.64 -21.32 11.26
CA ARG A 87 4.19 -21.29 10.95
C ARG A 87 3.72 -19.95 10.35
N THR A 88 4.62 -19.11 9.84
CA THR A 88 4.40 -17.73 9.41
C THR A 88 4.82 -17.55 7.95
N ASN A 89 4.23 -18.29 7.03
CA ASN A 89 4.21 -17.86 5.63
C ASN A 89 2.80 -17.35 5.31
N PRO A 90 2.49 -16.07 5.58
CA PRO A 90 1.16 -15.52 5.31
C PRO A 90 0.80 -15.71 3.85
N ARG A 91 -0.46 -16.04 3.57
CA ARG A 91 -0.96 -16.16 2.19
C ARG A 91 -0.91 -14.82 1.47
N SER A 92 -1.21 -13.75 2.19
CA SER A 92 -1.21 -12.38 1.68
C SER A 92 -0.78 -11.40 2.77
N ILE A 93 0.02 -10.42 2.38
CA ILE A 93 0.46 -9.31 3.22
C ILE A 93 -0.11 -8.03 2.65
N PHE A 94 -0.84 -7.29 3.48
CA PHE A 94 -1.21 -5.92 3.20
C PHE A 94 -0.13 -4.99 3.75
N VAL A 95 0.29 -4.06 2.90
CA VAL A 95 1.30 -3.06 3.24
C VAL A 95 0.62 -1.71 3.18
N SER A 96 0.67 -0.97 4.28
CA SER A 96 0.20 0.41 4.34
C SER A 96 1.31 1.36 4.73
N GLN A 97 1.12 2.61 4.34
CA GLN A 97 1.93 3.73 4.79
C GLN A 97 0.98 4.82 5.25
N ARG A 98 1.32 5.50 6.35
CA ARG A 98 0.49 6.61 6.82
C ARG A 98 0.61 7.79 5.87
N PHE A 99 -0.54 8.28 5.41
CA PHE A 99 -0.59 9.47 4.55
C PHE A 99 0.07 10.68 5.20
N THR A 100 -0.01 10.82 6.53
CA THR A 100 0.63 11.93 7.26
C THR A 100 2.14 11.98 7.07
N ASP A 101 2.80 10.83 6.99
CA ASP A 101 4.26 10.77 6.85
C ASP A 101 4.66 11.14 5.43
N TRP A 102 3.86 10.70 4.45
CA TRP A 102 4.01 11.10 3.06
C TRP A 102 3.75 12.60 2.87
N LEU A 103 2.70 13.14 3.47
CA LEU A 103 2.36 14.56 3.37
C LEU A 103 3.43 15.45 4.03
N LYS A 104 3.91 15.08 5.22
CA LYS A 104 5.01 15.79 5.89
C LYS A 104 6.28 15.78 5.04
N TRP A 105 6.63 14.62 4.46
CA TRP A 105 7.75 14.53 3.54
C TRP A 105 7.56 15.45 2.32
N PHE A 106 6.41 15.37 1.67
CA PHE A 106 6.11 16.12 0.45
C PHE A 106 6.18 17.63 0.69
N LEU A 107 5.55 18.13 1.76
CA LEU A 107 5.58 19.54 2.13
C LEU A 107 6.97 20.00 2.60
N GLY A 108 7.77 19.09 3.16
CA GLY A 108 9.16 19.35 3.54
C GLY A 108 10.14 19.46 2.37
N LEU A 109 9.72 19.18 1.13
CA LEU A 109 10.57 19.35 -0.05
C LEU A 109 10.79 20.84 -0.35
N PRO A 110 12.03 21.26 -0.65
CA PRO A 110 12.33 22.65 -0.93
C PRO A 110 11.54 23.16 -2.14
N GLY A 111 10.91 24.32 -1.97
CA GLY A 111 10.15 24.99 -3.03
C GLY A 111 8.71 24.50 -3.22
N VAL A 112 8.27 23.44 -2.54
CA VAL A 112 6.87 22.97 -2.64
C VAL A 112 5.90 24.01 -2.09
N GLU A 113 6.13 24.55 -0.89
CA GLU A 113 5.29 25.61 -0.33
C GLU A 113 5.28 26.87 -1.21
N SER A 114 6.44 27.24 -1.76
CA SER A 114 6.56 28.36 -2.69
C SER A 114 5.74 28.14 -3.96
N ALA A 115 5.81 26.94 -4.55
CA ALA A 115 5.02 26.59 -5.74
C ALA A 115 3.51 26.58 -5.46
N ILE A 116 3.09 26.11 -4.27
CA ILE A 116 1.69 26.16 -3.83
C ILE A 116 1.22 27.63 -3.72
N ASN A 117 2.03 28.49 -3.11
CA ASN A 117 1.70 29.91 -2.98
C ASN A 117 1.67 30.62 -4.34
N GLU A 118 2.66 30.38 -5.21
CA GLU A 118 2.69 30.93 -6.56
C GLU A 118 1.46 30.51 -7.37
N TRP A 119 1.03 29.25 -7.24
CA TRP A 119 -0.18 28.75 -7.89
C TRP A 119 -1.44 29.43 -7.35
N ARG A 120 -1.55 29.65 -6.03
CA ARG A 120 -2.64 30.42 -5.41
C ARG A 120 -2.70 31.84 -5.98
N ASP A 121 -1.55 32.51 -6.11
CA ASP A 121 -1.47 33.88 -6.61
C ASP A 121 -1.87 33.95 -8.10
N LYS A 122 -1.51 32.94 -8.90
CA LYS A 122 -1.95 32.79 -10.30
C LYS A 122 -3.46 32.60 -10.44
N LEU A 123 -4.10 31.88 -9.52
CA LEU A 123 -5.55 31.75 -9.49
C LEU A 123 -6.22 33.06 -9.09
N SER A 124 -5.64 33.79 -8.13
CA SER A 124 -6.21 35.03 -7.63
C SER A 124 -6.11 36.18 -8.65
N SER A 125 -5.14 36.09 -9.57
CA SER A 125 -4.90 37.08 -10.63
C SER A 125 -5.63 36.79 -11.94
N ASN A 126 -6.12 35.57 -12.15
CA ASN A 126 -6.99 35.24 -13.27
C ASN A 126 -8.44 35.18 -12.79
N SER A 127 -9.33 36.00 -13.34
CA SER A 127 -10.78 35.90 -13.11
C SER A 127 -11.41 34.64 -13.72
N CYS A 128 -10.61 33.60 -13.97
CA CYS A 128 -11.08 32.33 -14.49
C CYS A 128 -11.92 31.69 -13.39
N GLU A 129 -13.17 31.42 -13.71
CA GLU A 129 -14.12 30.72 -12.86
C GLU A 129 -13.46 29.41 -12.39
N VAL A 130 -13.04 29.39 -11.12
CA VAL A 130 -12.49 28.19 -10.50
C VAL A 130 -13.67 27.26 -10.29
N VAL A 131 -13.83 26.31 -11.20
CA VAL A 131 -14.81 25.23 -11.04
C VAL A 131 -14.22 24.27 -10.01
N ASP A 132 -14.68 24.40 -8.76
CA ASP A 132 -14.47 23.39 -7.73
C ASP A 132 -15.11 22.09 -8.21
N TYR A 133 -14.28 21.14 -8.67
CA TYR A 133 -14.78 19.84 -9.14
C TYR A 133 -15.21 18.93 -7.98
N ASN A 134 -14.73 19.21 -6.76
CA ASN A 134 -14.98 18.37 -5.58
C ASN A 134 -16.24 18.78 -4.81
N HIS A 135 -16.74 19.99 -4.99
CA HIS A 135 -18.08 20.37 -4.58
C HIS A 135 -18.91 20.65 -5.82
N SER A 136 -19.85 19.77 -6.15
CA SER A 136 -20.78 19.82 -7.28
C SER A 136 -21.72 21.05 -7.29
N HIS A 137 -21.18 22.26 -7.15
CA HIS A 137 -21.85 23.54 -7.27
C HIS A 137 -21.27 24.29 -8.46
N ALA A 138 -21.51 23.75 -9.66
CA ALA A 138 -21.57 24.55 -10.88
C ALA A 138 -22.80 25.48 -10.76
N PHE A 139 -22.62 26.64 -10.12
CA PHE A 139 -23.68 27.62 -10.01
C PHE A 139 -23.79 28.38 -11.33
N HIS A 140 -24.84 28.09 -12.10
CA HIS A 140 -25.22 28.80 -13.30
C HIS A 140 -25.27 30.32 -13.05
N GLN A 141 -24.30 31.08 -13.56
CA GLN A 141 -24.57 32.48 -13.88
C GLN A 141 -25.46 32.52 -15.13
N SER A 142 -26.77 32.57 -14.90
CA SER A 142 -27.67 33.08 -15.93
C SER A 142 -27.49 34.60 -15.99
N LEU A 143 -26.78 35.05 -17.01
CA LEU A 143 -26.92 36.38 -17.58
C LEU A 143 -28.41 36.63 -17.85
N SER A 144 -29.08 37.39 -16.99
CA SER A 144 -30.37 38.00 -17.31
C SER A 144 -30.13 39.38 -17.89
N THR A 145 -29.75 39.38 -19.17
CA THR A 145 -29.91 40.51 -20.06
C THR A 145 -31.40 40.65 -20.41
N THR A 146 -32.11 41.58 -19.77
CA THR A 146 -33.33 42.22 -20.31
C THR A 146 -33.54 43.50 -19.47
N GLY A 147 -33.51 44.72 -19.98
CA GLY A 147 -34.05 45.18 -21.25
C GLY A 147 -35.45 45.77 -21.05
N LYS A 148 -35.56 46.88 -20.31
CA LYS A 148 -36.38 48.09 -20.58
C LYS A 148 -36.28 49.09 -19.43
#